data_AF-A0A062VGN1-F1
#
_entry.id   AF-A0A062VGN1-F1
#
_cell.length_a   1.000
_cell.length_b   1.000
_cell.length_c   1.000
_cell.angle_alpha   90.00
_cell.angle_beta   90.00
_cell.angle_gamma   90.00
#
_symmetry.space_group_name_H-M   'P 1'
#
loop_
_entity.id
_entity.type
_entity.pdbx_description
1 polymer ?
#
loop_
_entity_poly.entity_id
_entity_poly.type
_entity_poly.pdbx_seq_one_letter_code
_entity_poly.pdbx_strand_id
1 'polypeptide(L)'
;MTKLPIPFGNPMTYPGHSGVDFPQPAGTPFLASGPGVVTWLGSNSRGGYFIWVKYDAIGPKVGYHHMPSHGACPREGQRFSYGDQLGVVGSTGNSTGPHLHSEVEGYATTDGYWQFFDSSRVVGANYPASALYGEAWVKSAQGKLIRLGYDLGQWGADGKDGDATQAATKDLQKRGGLDQDGVYGPATNTYADQLLAQGFPPFPLPAEWYFGPQDGPEESVSGFHGYSAQLRVWQQKMADRGWHIDPDGLYGSETDSIARQFQAEKGLTVDGLIGPSTWDAAWTAEVTPVGESPAGEQEAPAGPKDADNPRGLPTYAPFYPGAFIGLKAPLGDGPRGTGYDDQRKVEVVIDQFHIHRTGTNGDDGEWFSYRNSRSSCPHLHVMADARVREFITPEFKPALTGPDWNWRGYGVEIQGAGNGAEAQFEVVADAMAWLASFEGKTLDGIPVKYNLRQRANTTLTHREMIPGTECPGDWWQDRVDALIVRARVILAEKYARGEPEPTPDSIPVDRSLLQSWFDKLKYLLGGGA
;
A
#
# COMPACT_ATOMS: atom_id res chain seq x y z
N MET A 1 17.26 -20.38 -31.86
CA MET A 1 17.65 -19.31 -32.81
C MET A 1 17.26 -17.99 -32.19
N THR A 2 18.22 -17.09 -32.00
CA THR A 2 17.99 -15.72 -31.52
C THR A 2 17.06 -15.02 -32.54
N LYS A 3 15.98 -14.41 -32.08
CA LYS A 3 15.09 -13.58 -32.92
C LYS A 3 15.50 -12.13 -32.74
N LEU A 4 15.41 -11.31 -33.80
CA LEU A 4 15.68 -9.88 -33.69
C LEU A 4 14.36 -9.11 -33.46
N PRO A 5 14.07 -8.65 -32.23
CA PRO A 5 13.02 -7.66 -32.04
C PRO A 5 13.49 -6.35 -32.68
N ILE A 6 12.81 -5.91 -33.72
CA ILE A 6 13.07 -4.59 -34.31
C ILE A 6 12.51 -3.55 -33.34
N PRO A 7 13.17 -2.40 -33.10
CA PRO A 7 14.44 -1.91 -33.65
C PRO A 7 15.70 -2.24 -32.82
N PHE A 8 15.65 -3.21 -31.90
CA PHE A 8 16.64 -3.39 -30.82
C PHE A 8 17.86 -4.27 -31.18
N GLY A 9 18.46 -4.09 -32.36
CA GLY A 9 19.76 -4.68 -32.69
C GLY A 9 20.92 -3.69 -32.48
N ASN A 10 22.16 -4.19 -32.37
CA ASN A 10 23.35 -3.32 -32.42
C ASN A 10 23.49 -2.73 -33.83
N PRO A 11 23.36 -1.41 -34.01
CA PRO A 11 23.36 -0.81 -35.33
C PRO A 11 24.77 -0.59 -35.88
N MET A 12 24.92 -0.69 -37.20
CA MET A 12 26.06 -0.13 -37.93
C MET A 12 25.61 1.14 -38.67
N THR A 13 26.42 2.19 -38.64
CA THR A 13 26.10 3.50 -39.21
C THR A 13 27.22 3.98 -40.13
N TYR A 14 26.86 4.56 -41.28
CA TYR A 14 27.80 5.12 -42.24
C TYR A 14 27.23 6.40 -42.88
N PRO A 15 28.06 7.44 -43.15
CA PRO A 15 27.60 8.67 -43.77
C PRO A 15 26.96 8.44 -45.16
N GLY A 16 25.77 9.00 -45.39
CA GLY A 16 25.04 8.89 -46.67
C GLY A 16 24.10 7.68 -46.79
N HIS A 17 23.87 6.96 -45.69
CA HIS A 17 23.03 5.77 -45.64
C HIS A 17 21.60 6.09 -45.15
N SER A 18 20.56 5.68 -45.89
CA SER A 18 19.17 6.06 -45.64
C SER A 18 18.46 5.21 -44.57
N GLY A 19 19.15 4.78 -43.53
CA GLY A 19 18.57 3.91 -42.51
C GLY A 19 19.58 3.38 -41.51
N VAL A 20 19.23 2.25 -40.88
CA VAL A 20 20.04 1.56 -39.88
C VAL A 20 20.23 0.10 -40.29
N ASP A 21 21.46 -0.39 -40.22
CA ASP A 21 21.79 -1.80 -40.48
C ASP A 21 21.98 -2.57 -39.19
N PHE A 22 21.31 -3.73 -39.12
CA PHE A 22 21.42 -4.67 -38.01
C PHE A 22 22.10 -5.96 -38.49
N PRO A 23 23.42 -6.12 -38.29
CA PRO A 23 24.15 -7.31 -38.70
C PRO A 23 23.66 -8.53 -37.93
N GLN A 24 23.25 -9.57 -38.66
CA GLN A 24 22.73 -10.83 -38.12
C GLN A 24 22.95 -11.98 -39.11
N PRO A 25 23.09 -13.25 -38.65
CA PRO A 25 23.16 -14.40 -39.55
C PRO A 25 21.97 -14.47 -40.51
N ALA A 26 22.22 -14.85 -41.77
CA ALA A 26 21.15 -15.09 -42.74
C ALA A 26 20.15 -16.14 -42.21
N GLY A 27 18.87 -15.89 -42.43
CA GLY A 27 17.77 -16.71 -41.91
C GLY A 27 17.30 -16.32 -40.51
N THR A 28 17.96 -15.37 -39.83
CA THR A 28 17.50 -14.86 -38.52
C THR A 28 16.12 -14.21 -38.66
N PRO A 29 15.08 -14.68 -37.96
CA PRO A 29 13.76 -14.06 -38.00
C PRO A 29 13.77 -12.65 -37.41
N PHE A 30 13.09 -11.72 -38.07
CA PHE A 30 12.81 -10.40 -37.52
C PHE A 30 11.31 -10.20 -37.31
N LEU A 31 10.95 -9.58 -36.19
CA LEU A 31 9.59 -9.54 -35.68
C LEU A 31 9.01 -8.12 -35.73
N ALA A 32 7.69 -8.02 -35.87
CA ALA A 32 6.97 -6.75 -35.83
C ALA A 32 7.05 -6.11 -34.44
N SER A 33 7.29 -4.80 -34.40
CA SER A 33 7.39 -4.00 -33.17
C SER A 33 6.04 -3.53 -32.62
N GLY A 34 4.93 -3.90 -33.26
CA GLY A 34 3.58 -3.45 -32.95
C GLY A 34 2.57 -3.90 -34.01
N PRO A 35 1.26 -3.66 -33.79
CA PRO A 35 0.24 -3.99 -34.78
C PRO A 35 0.32 -3.09 -36.01
N GLY A 36 0.00 -3.64 -37.17
CA GLY A 36 0.04 -2.90 -38.43
C GLY A 36 -0.37 -3.73 -39.64
N VAL A 37 -0.01 -3.22 -40.82
CA VAL A 37 -0.31 -3.84 -42.12
C VAL A 37 0.88 -3.76 -43.05
N VAL A 38 1.15 -4.84 -43.78
CA VAL A 38 2.13 -4.83 -44.87
C VAL A 38 1.56 -4.05 -46.04
N THR A 39 2.23 -2.98 -46.41
CA THR A 39 1.73 -2.05 -47.43
C THR A 39 2.31 -2.29 -48.81
N TRP A 40 3.53 -2.85 -48.89
CA TRP A 40 4.19 -3.09 -50.18
C TRP A 40 5.29 -4.14 -50.04
N LEU A 41 5.43 -5.00 -51.06
CA LEU A 41 6.56 -5.87 -51.29
C LEU A 41 7.24 -5.46 -52.59
N GLY A 42 8.57 -5.36 -52.57
CA GLY A 42 9.32 -4.96 -53.74
C GLY A 42 10.67 -5.65 -53.84
N SER A 43 11.28 -5.49 -55.02
CA SER A 43 12.65 -5.87 -55.24
C SER A 43 13.36 -4.86 -56.14
N ASN A 44 14.57 -4.46 -55.78
CA ASN A 44 15.43 -3.66 -56.64
C ASN A 44 16.93 -3.94 -56.39
N SER A 45 17.80 -3.37 -57.21
CA SER A 45 19.26 -3.58 -57.10
C SER A 45 19.87 -3.02 -55.82
N ARG A 46 19.23 -2.03 -55.18
CA ARG A 46 19.72 -1.38 -53.97
C ARG A 46 19.34 -2.15 -52.71
N GLY A 47 18.04 -2.26 -52.42
CA GLY A 47 17.49 -2.89 -51.22
C GLY A 47 17.26 -4.40 -51.33
N GLY A 48 17.61 -5.04 -52.45
CA GLY A 48 17.32 -6.46 -52.63
C GLY A 48 15.83 -6.72 -52.62
N TYR A 49 15.38 -7.78 -51.95
CA TYR A 49 13.96 -7.97 -51.62
C TYR A 49 13.63 -7.24 -50.32
N PHE A 50 12.49 -6.55 -50.31
CA PHE A 50 12.09 -5.72 -49.18
C PHE A 50 10.58 -5.68 -48.99
N ILE A 51 10.18 -5.30 -47.78
CA ILE A 51 8.81 -4.98 -47.43
C ILE A 51 8.72 -3.57 -46.86
N TRP A 52 7.57 -2.92 -47.06
CA TRP A 52 7.17 -1.72 -46.33
C TRP A 52 5.93 -2.01 -45.51
N VAL A 53 5.96 -1.60 -44.25
CA VAL A 53 4.86 -1.78 -43.32
C VAL A 53 4.36 -0.44 -42.78
N LYS A 54 3.07 -0.36 -42.47
CA LYS A 54 2.50 0.75 -41.71
C LYS A 54 2.02 0.22 -40.37
N TYR A 55 2.66 0.68 -39.31
CA TYR A 55 2.20 0.41 -37.95
C TYR A 55 1.01 1.30 -37.61
N ASP A 56 0.04 0.78 -36.87
CA ASP A 56 -1.17 1.53 -36.48
C ASP A 56 -0.82 2.76 -35.61
N ALA A 57 0.29 2.68 -34.88
CA ALA A 57 0.81 3.68 -33.96
C ALA A 57 1.43 4.92 -34.60
N ILE A 58 1.84 4.81 -35.88
CA ILE A 58 2.64 5.84 -36.55
C ILE A 58 2.15 6.16 -37.94
N GLY A 59 2.38 7.42 -38.33
CA GLY A 59 2.01 7.93 -39.65
C GLY A 59 2.86 7.33 -40.78
N PRO A 60 4.21 7.48 -40.73
CA PRO A 60 5.11 7.00 -41.77
C PRO A 60 5.18 5.48 -41.88
N LYS A 61 5.53 4.98 -43.07
CA LYS A 61 5.86 3.56 -43.26
C LYS A 61 7.29 3.27 -42.81
N VAL A 62 7.55 2.00 -42.48
CA VAL A 62 8.87 1.48 -42.16
C VAL A 62 9.25 0.40 -43.18
N GLY A 63 10.43 0.53 -43.76
CA GLY A 63 11.00 -0.39 -44.76
C GLY A 63 11.96 -1.38 -44.11
N TYR A 64 11.96 -2.63 -44.60
CA TYR A 64 12.88 -3.70 -44.21
C TYR A 64 13.45 -4.39 -45.45
N HIS A 65 14.77 -4.38 -45.60
CA HIS A 65 15.45 -4.70 -46.87
C HIS A 65 16.44 -5.86 -46.75
N HIS A 66 17.02 -6.23 -47.88
CA HIS A 66 18.01 -7.31 -48.09
C HIS A 66 17.49 -8.71 -47.78
N MET A 67 16.18 -8.91 -47.77
CA MET A 67 15.52 -10.19 -47.49
C MET A 67 15.85 -11.24 -48.58
N PRO A 68 15.78 -12.56 -48.30
CA PRO A 68 15.95 -13.58 -49.33
C PRO A 68 14.79 -13.61 -50.33
N SER A 69 15.03 -14.17 -51.52
CA SER A 69 14.10 -14.11 -52.65
C SER A 69 12.76 -14.83 -52.44
N HIS A 70 12.66 -15.86 -51.59
CA HIS A 70 11.40 -16.60 -51.36
C HIS A 70 11.30 -17.29 -49.97
N GLY A 71 10.08 -17.34 -49.42
CA GLY A 71 9.68 -18.29 -48.37
C GLY A 71 9.40 -17.74 -46.97
N ALA A 72 9.71 -16.46 -46.70
CA ALA A 72 9.65 -15.91 -45.35
C ALA A 72 8.94 -14.55 -45.22
N CYS A 73 8.46 -13.96 -46.32
CA CYS A 73 7.82 -12.65 -46.32
C CYS A 73 6.29 -12.76 -46.18
N PRO A 74 5.64 -11.89 -45.41
CA PRO A 74 4.19 -11.76 -45.37
C PRO A 74 3.65 -11.23 -46.71
N ARG A 75 2.34 -11.36 -46.93
CA ARG A 75 1.67 -10.86 -48.14
C ARG A 75 1.34 -9.37 -48.04
N GLU A 76 1.30 -8.65 -49.16
CA GLU A 76 0.73 -7.29 -49.18
C GLU A 76 -0.71 -7.32 -48.65
N GLY A 77 -1.07 -6.34 -47.83
CA GLY A 77 -2.36 -6.26 -47.14
C GLY A 77 -2.49 -7.16 -45.92
N GLN A 78 -1.50 -8.01 -45.62
CA GLN A 78 -1.50 -8.82 -44.40
C GLN A 78 -1.39 -7.92 -43.17
N ARG A 79 -2.38 -8.01 -42.27
CA ARG A 79 -2.25 -7.44 -40.92
C ARG A 79 -1.32 -8.32 -40.08
N PHE A 80 -0.57 -7.69 -39.20
CA PHE A 80 0.32 -8.34 -38.25
C PHE A 80 0.13 -7.70 -36.87
N SER A 81 0.42 -8.47 -35.84
CA SER A 81 0.48 -8.04 -34.44
C SER A 81 1.94 -7.97 -33.97
N TYR A 82 2.17 -7.41 -32.78
CA TYR A 82 3.50 -7.41 -32.16
C TYR A 82 4.05 -8.85 -32.09
N GLY A 83 5.34 -9.02 -32.40
CA GLY A 83 6.03 -10.30 -32.31
C GLY A 83 5.76 -11.26 -33.47
N ASP A 84 4.83 -10.93 -34.38
CA ASP A 84 4.67 -11.67 -35.63
C ASP A 84 5.94 -11.57 -36.47
N GLN A 85 6.33 -12.68 -37.08
CA GLN A 85 7.47 -12.68 -37.99
C GLN A 85 7.12 -11.90 -39.26
N LEU A 86 7.85 -10.81 -39.50
CA LEU A 86 7.75 -10.02 -40.73
C LEU A 86 8.71 -10.49 -41.81
N GLY A 87 9.68 -11.32 -41.47
CA GLY A 87 10.68 -11.77 -42.41
C GLY A 87 11.87 -12.46 -41.77
N VAL A 88 12.88 -12.70 -42.58
CA VAL A 88 14.19 -13.16 -42.13
C VAL A 88 15.29 -12.30 -42.76
N VAL A 89 16.39 -12.18 -42.02
CA VAL A 89 17.62 -11.54 -42.49
C VAL A 89 18.14 -12.28 -43.72
N GLY A 90 18.49 -11.52 -44.75
CA GLY A 90 19.12 -12.05 -45.96
C GLY A 90 20.37 -11.28 -46.32
N SER A 91 20.81 -11.45 -47.56
CA SER A 91 21.89 -10.68 -48.16
C SER A 91 21.64 -10.58 -49.66
N THR A 92 20.61 -9.83 -50.03
CA THR A 92 20.23 -9.58 -51.44
C THR A 92 20.35 -8.11 -51.79
N GLY A 93 20.45 -7.77 -53.07
CA GLY A 93 20.69 -6.39 -53.50
C GLY A 93 22.10 -5.93 -53.17
N ASN A 94 22.26 -4.65 -52.82
CA ASN A 94 23.55 -4.05 -52.51
C ASN A 94 23.93 -4.31 -51.04
N SER A 95 24.29 -5.55 -50.72
CA SER A 95 24.64 -6.01 -49.37
C SER A 95 26.02 -6.66 -49.39
N THR A 96 26.90 -6.29 -48.47
CA THR A 96 28.26 -6.86 -48.33
C THR A 96 28.32 -8.06 -47.39
N GLY A 97 27.22 -8.37 -46.71
CA GLY A 97 27.07 -9.50 -45.80
C GLY A 97 25.69 -9.50 -45.14
N PRO A 98 25.26 -10.60 -44.48
CA PRO A 98 23.93 -10.71 -43.90
C PRO A 98 23.61 -9.63 -42.85
N HIS A 99 22.55 -8.85 -43.09
CA HIS A 99 22.01 -7.85 -42.17
C HIS A 99 20.57 -7.50 -42.51
N LEU A 100 19.84 -6.94 -41.54
CA LEU A 100 18.55 -6.30 -41.76
C LEU A 100 18.77 -4.78 -41.88
N HIS A 101 18.46 -4.22 -43.03
CA HIS A 101 18.42 -2.77 -43.20
C HIS A 101 17.00 -2.26 -42.94
N SER A 102 16.86 -1.24 -42.08
CA SER A 102 15.59 -0.61 -41.75
C SER A 102 15.61 0.89 -42.04
N GLU A 103 14.56 1.37 -42.70
CA GLU A 103 14.39 2.79 -43.01
C GLU A 103 12.96 3.28 -42.71
N VAL A 104 12.78 4.60 -42.54
CA VAL A 104 11.47 5.23 -42.29
C VAL A 104 11.16 6.16 -43.45
N GLU A 105 9.93 6.07 -43.98
CA GLU A 105 9.45 6.89 -45.09
C GLU A 105 9.61 8.38 -44.75
N GLY A 106 10.38 9.11 -45.56
CA GLY A 106 10.63 10.54 -45.36
C GLY A 106 11.83 10.89 -44.47
N TYR A 107 12.50 9.91 -43.85
CA TYR A 107 13.71 10.12 -43.05
C TYR A 107 14.92 9.49 -43.74
N ALA A 108 15.76 10.33 -44.35
CA ALA A 108 16.88 9.89 -45.18
C ALA A 108 18.22 9.72 -44.43
N THR A 109 18.22 9.75 -43.08
CA THR A 109 19.43 9.63 -42.26
C THR A 109 19.20 8.72 -41.06
N THR A 110 20.28 8.07 -40.61
CA THR A 110 20.34 7.32 -39.36
C THR A 110 19.86 8.15 -38.15
N ASP A 111 20.26 9.43 -38.07
CA ASP A 111 19.80 10.31 -36.98
C ASP A 111 18.30 10.57 -37.04
N GLY A 112 17.75 10.76 -38.25
CA GLY A 112 16.31 10.92 -38.44
C GLY A 112 15.53 9.66 -38.09
N TYR A 113 16.10 8.49 -38.37
CA TYR A 113 15.54 7.19 -37.96
C TYR A 113 15.44 7.09 -36.44
N TRP A 114 16.54 7.33 -35.71
CA TRP A 114 16.54 7.22 -34.25
C TRP A 114 15.66 8.28 -33.59
N GLN A 115 15.71 9.54 -34.04
CA GLN A 115 14.81 10.58 -33.54
C GLN A 115 13.33 10.22 -33.74
N PHE A 116 12.98 9.59 -34.86
CA PHE A 116 11.63 9.12 -35.09
C PHE A 116 11.26 7.98 -34.16
N PHE A 117 12.10 6.95 -33.99
CA PHE A 117 11.78 5.81 -33.12
C PHE A 117 11.76 6.17 -31.62
N ASP A 118 12.63 7.07 -31.16
CA ASP A 118 12.63 7.57 -29.77
C ASP A 118 11.41 8.45 -29.47
N SER A 119 10.92 9.22 -30.45
CA SER A 119 9.79 10.15 -30.27
C SER A 119 8.43 9.54 -30.62
N SER A 120 8.41 8.48 -31.43
CA SER A 120 7.19 7.80 -31.82
C SER A 120 6.83 6.71 -30.81
N ARG A 121 5.54 6.51 -30.56
CA ARG A 121 5.03 5.48 -29.63
C ARG A 121 5.28 4.03 -30.10
N VAL A 122 6.19 3.81 -31.05
CA VAL A 122 6.54 2.49 -31.60
C VAL A 122 7.31 1.65 -30.58
N VAL A 123 7.82 2.27 -29.52
CA VAL A 123 8.44 1.60 -28.39
C VAL A 123 7.34 0.95 -27.54
N GLY A 124 7.53 -0.33 -27.20
CA GLY A 124 6.72 -1.04 -26.21
C GLY A 124 6.49 -0.23 -24.92
N ALA A 125 7.36 0.72 -24.58
CA ALA A 125 7.23 1.61 -23.44
C ALA A 125 5.92 2.44 -23.34
N ASN A 126 5.10 2.56 -24.39
CA ASN A 126 3.84 3.33 -24.35
C ASN A 126 2.59 2.56 -24.82
N TYR A 127 2.69 1.27 -25.09
CA TYR A 127 1.52 0.43 -25.37
C TYR A 127 1.30 -0.52 -24.20
N PRO A 128 0.12 -0.51 -23.54
CA PRO A 128 -0.21 -1.53 -22.57
C PRO A 128 -0.15 -2.90 -23.24
N ALA A 129 0.32 -3.93 -22.52
CA ALA A 129 0.41 -5.31 -22.98
C ALA A 129 -0.91 -5.82 -23.58
N SER A 130 -2.05 -5.26 -23.17
CA SER A 130 -3.37 -5.57 -23.76
C SER A 130 -3.49 -5.11 -25.22
N ALA A 131 -2.87 -3.99 -25.58
CA ALA A 131 -2.81 -3.48 -26.94
C ALA A 131 -1.76 -4.21 -27.82
N LEU A 132 -0.74 -4.80 -27.21
CA LEU A 132 0.35 -5.49 -27.92
C LEU A 132 0.06 -6.99 -28.14
N TYR A 133 -0.52 -7.66 -27.14
CA TYR A 133 -0.66 -9.12 -27.11
C TYR A 133 -2.12 -9.59 -26.89
N GLY A 134 -3.06 -8.67 -26.68
CA GLY A 134 -4.46 -8.96 -26.43
C GLY A 134 -4.79 -9.30 -24.96
N GLU A 135 -6.07 -9.18 -24.61
CA GLU A 135 -6.56 -9.36 -23.22
C GLU A 135 -6.27 -10.75 -22.65
N ALA A 136 -6.33 -11.80 -23.48
CA ALA A 136 -6.07 -13.18 -23.05
C ALA A 136 -4.60 -13.37 -22.60
N TRP A 137 -3.65 -12.72 -23.28
CA TRP A 137 -2.25 -12.73 -22.89
C TRP A 137 -2.04 -12.00 -21.57
N VAL A 138 -2.61 -10.81 -21.43
CA VAL A 138 -2.54 -10.02 -20.18
C VAL A 138 -3.11 -10.79 -19.01
N LYS A 139 -4.26 -11.45 -19.20
CA LYS A 139 -4.86 -12.26 -18.14
C LYS A 139 -3.97 -13.43 -17.72
N SER A 140 -3.29 -14.07 -18.68
CA SER A 140 -2.29 -15.11 -18.40
C SER A 140 -1.07 -14.55 -17.65
N ALA A 141 -0.56 -13.40 -18.09
CA ALA A 141 0.55 -12.70 -17.44
C ALA A 141 0.23 -12.32 -16.00
N GLN A 142 -0.93 -11.70 -15.76
CA GLN A 142 -1.44 -11.37 -14.44
C GLN A 142 -1.59 -12.61 -13.56
N GLY A 143 -2.07 -13.73 -14.12
CA GLY A 143 -2.13 -15.01 -13.40
C GLY A 143 -0.75 -15.51 -12.95
N LYS A 144 0.29 -15.34 -13.78
CA LYS A 144 1.68 -15.67 -13.41
C LYS A 144 2.23 -14.71 -12.37
N LEU A 145 2.00 -13.41 -12.53
CA LEU A 145 2.36 -12.39 -11.54
C LEU A 145 1.75 -12.69 -10.17
N ILE A 146 0.45 -13.01 -10.10
CA ILE A 146 -0.22 -13.40 -8.86
C ILE A 146 0.42 -14.65 -8.24
N ARG A 147 0.73 -15.68 -9.04
CA ARG A 147 1.42 -16.90 -8.54
C ARG A 147 2.85 -16.64 -8.09
N LEU A 148 3.51 -15.66 -8.68
CA LEU A 148 4.81 -15.14 -8.25
C LEU A 148 4.69 -14.16 -7.08
N GLY A 149 3.45 -13.90 -6.63
CA GLY A 149 3.18 -13.16 -5.41
C GLY A 149 2.93 -11.67 -5.57
N TYR A 150 2.72 -11.19 -6.79
CA TYR A 150 2.38 -9.79 -7.03
C TYR A 150 0.90 -9.52 -6.75
N ASP A 151 0.65 -8.43 -6.02
CA ASP A 151 -0.70 -7.90 -5.82
C ASP A 151 -1.09 -6.99 -6.99
N LEU A 152 -2.18 -7.33 -7.67
CA LEU A 152 -2.70 -6.59 -8.82
C LEU A 152 -3.96 -5.80 -8.46
N GLY A 153 -4.26 -5.67 -7.17
CA GLY A 153 -5.43 -4.99 -6.64
C GLY A 153 -6.72 -5.82 -6.76
N GLN A 154 -7.85 -5.18 -6.44
CA GLN A 154 -9.17 -5.82 -6.31
C GLN A 154 -9.65 -6.60 -7.55
N TRP A 155 -9.12 -6.29 -8.75
CA TRP A 155 -9.55 -6.90 -10.01
C TRP A 155 -8.70 -8.11 -10.42
N GLY A 156 -7.53 -8.32 -9.80
CA GLY A 156 -6.67 -9.46 -10.04
C GLY A 156 -6.29 -9.62 -11.53
N ALA A 157 -6.47 -10.83 -12.06
CA ALA A 157 -6.25 -11.12 -13.49
C ALA A 157 -7.49 -10.77 -14.32
N ASP A 158 -7.67 -9.48 -14.63
CA ASP A 158 -8.82 -8.94 -15.36
C ASP A 158 -8.60 -8.79 -16.88
N GLY A 159 -7.39 -9.06 -17.37
CA GLY A 159 -7.01 -8.90 -18.78
C GLY A 159 -6.71 -7.45 -19.19
N LYS A 160 -6.72 -6.50 -18.24
CA LYS A 160 -6.42 -5.09 -18.48
C LYS A 160 -5.04 -4.75 -17.92
N ASP A 161 -4.18 -4.26 -18.78
CA ASP A 161 -2.82 -3.89 -18.38
C ASP A 161 -2.77 -2.47 -17.80
N GLY A 162 -3.31 -2.33 -16.59
CA GLY A 162 -3.30 -1.11 -15.79
C GLY A 162 -2.07 -0.96 -14.90
N ASP A 163 -2.00 0.14 -14.15
CA ASP A 163 -0.82 0.57 -13.38
C ASP A 163 -0.26 -0.53 -12.45
N ALA A 164 -1.12 -1.30 -11.79
CA ALA A 164 -0.70 -2.40 -10.91
C ALA A 164 0.00 -3.53 -11.69
N THR A 165 -0.50 -3.86 -12.89
CA THR A 165 0.11 -4.89 -13.75
C THR A 165 1.45 -4.42 -14.30
N GLN A 166 1.54 -3.15 -14.72
CA GLN A 166 2.78 -2.57 -15.22
C GLN A 166 3.84 -2.44 -14.11
N ALA A 167 3.45 -2.03 -12.90
CA ALA A 167 4.34 -1.95 -11.75
C ALA A 167 4.90 -3.33 -11.36
N ALA A 168 4.03 -4.34 -11.25
CA ALA A 168 4.45 -5.72 -10.99
C ALA A 168 5.38 -6.26 -12.09
N THR A 169 5.12 -5.90 -13.34
CA THR A 169 5.96 -6.27 -14.48
C THR A 169 7.35 -5.65 -14.40
N LYS A 170 7.47 -4.36 -14.06
CA LYS A 170 8.78 -3.69 -13.90
C LYS A 170 9.61 -4.31 -12.79
N ASP A 171 8.98 -4.66 -11.67
CA ASP A 171 9.67 -5.33 -10.56
C ASP A 171 10.20 -6.72 -11.00
N LEU A 172 9.38 -7.51 -11.69
CA LEU A 172 9.79 -8.81 -12.21
C LEU A 172 10.92 -8.69 -13.24
N GLN A 173 10.88 -7.68 -14.11
CA GLN A 173 11.94 -7.39 -15.07
C GLN A 173 13.24 -7.00 -14.38
N LYS A 174 13.17 -6.13 -13.37
CA LYS A 174 14.32 -5.74 -12.55
C LYS A 174 14.98 -6.96 -11.93
N ARG A 175 14.20 -7.92 -11.40
CA ARG A 175 14.72 -9.18 -10.85
C ARG A 175 15.41 -10.05 -11.89
N GLY A 176 14.87 -10.13 -13.10
CA GLY A 176 15.44 -10.94 -14.17
C GLY A 176 16.63 -10.30 -14.89
N GLY A 177 17.05 -9.10 -14.48
CA GLY A 177 18.05 -8.31 -15.23
C GLY A 177 17.57 -7.96 -16.64
N LEU A 178 16.25 -7.84 -16.83
CA LEU A 178 15.60 -7.48 -18.09
C LEU A 178 15.37 -5.97 -18.17
N ASP A 179 15.08 -5.47 -19.38
CA ASP A 179 14.65 -4.09 -19.58
C ASP A 179 13.37 -3.80 -18.79
N GLN A 180 13.38 -2.76 -17.95
CA GLN A 180 12.28 -2.39 -17.04
C GLN A 180 11.22 -1.53 -17.75
N ASP A 181 10.76 -1.99 -18.91
CA ASP A 181 9.81 -1.26 -19.75
C ASP A 181 8.36 -1.31 -19.22
N GLY A 182 8.07 -2.22 -18.28
CA GLY A 182 6.73 -2.41 -17.70
C GLY A 182 5.73 -3.11 -18.60
N VAL A 183 6.19 -3.64 -19.73
CA VAL A 183 5.38 -4.44 -20.64
C VAL A 183 5.63 -5.92 -20.41
N TYR A 184 4.57 -6.67 -20.10
CA TYR A 184 4.70 -8.10 -19.87
C TYR A 184 4.83 -8.87 -21.19
N GLY A 185 6.04 -8.84 -21.77
CA GLY A 185 6.37 -9.49 -23.04
C GLY A 185 6.95 -10.90 -22.90
N PRO A 186 7.33 -11.55 -24.02
CA PRO A 186 7.85 -12.92 -24.03
C PRO A 186 9.09 -13.17 -23.18
N ALA A 187 10.00 -12.19 -23.05
CA ALA A 187 11.19 -12.31 -22.21
C ALA A 187 10.79 -12.36 -20.72
N THR A 188 9.95 -11.42 -20.28
CA THR A 188 9.36 -11.42 -18.94
C THR A 188 8.58 -12.71 -18.67
N ASN A 189 7.80 -13.19 -19.64
CA ASN A 189 7.05 -14.43 -19.53
C ASN A 189 7.97 -15.66 -19.40
N THR A 190 9.06 -15.72 -20.16
CA THR A 190 10.03 -16.83 -20.08
C THR A 190 10.70 -16.86 -18.71
N TYR A 191 11.08 -15.70 -18.19
CA TYR A 191 11.64 -15.59 -16.85
C TYR A 191 10.62 -16.00 -15.79
N ALA A 192 9.37 -15.53 -15.89
CA ALA A 192 8.29 -15.96 -15.00
C ALA A 192 8.07 -17.48 -15.03
N ASP A 193 8.11 -18.10 -16.21
CA ASP A 193 7.97 -19.54 -16.36
C ASP A 193 9.14 -20.31 -15.73
N GLN A 194 10.37 -19.79 -15.82
CA GLN A 194 11.53 -20.37 -15.14
C GLN A 194 11.40 -20.31 -13.63
N LEU A 195 10.88 -19.20 -13.08
CA LEU A 195 10.62 -19.08 -11.64
C LEU A 195 9.50 -20.03 -11.20
N LEU A 196 8.40 -20.10 -11.95
CA LEU A 196 7.29 -21.00 -11.64
C LEU A 196 7.68 -22.48 -11.79
N ALA A 197 8.58 -22.82 -12.72
CA ALA A 197 9.09 -24.18 -12.91
C ALA A 197 9.96 -24.67 -11.74
N GLN A 198 10.52 -23.77 -10.94
CA GLN A 198 11.23 -24.14 -9.69
C GLN A 198 10.26 -24.62 -8.61
N GLY A 199 8.94 -24.46 -8.81
CA GLY A 199 7.91 -24.90 -7.87
C GLY A 199 7.68 -23.95 -6.70
N PHE A 200 8.46 -22.88 -6.60
CA PHE A 200 8.33 -21.83 -5.60
C PHE A 200 9.00 -20.53 -6.04
N PRO A 201 8.50 -19.36 -5.58
CA PRO A 201 9.07 -18.08 -5.94
C PRO A 201 10.48 -17.93 -5.33
N PRO A 202 11.48 -17.41 -6.08
CA PRO A 202 12.79 -17.10 -5.53
C PRO A 202 12.70 -15.98 -4.49
N PHE A 203 13.70 -15.87 -3.63
CA PHE A 203 13.79 -14.76 -2.69
C PHE A 203 13.72 -13.40 -3.42
N PRO A 204 12.82 -12.49 -3.01
CA PRO A 204 12.45 -11.31 -3.80
C PRO A 204 13.44 -10.13 -3.75
N LEU A 205 14.48 -10.20 -2.92
CA LEU A 205 15.44 -9.12 -2.67
C LEU A 205 16.87 -9.57 -3.04
N PRO A 206 17.85 -8.66 -3.14
CA PRO A 206 19.26 -9.05 -3.31
C PRO A 206 19.70 -10.10 -2.28
N ALA A 207 20.67 -10.94 -2.62
CA ALA A 207 21.04 -12.12 -1.82
C ALA A 207 21.49 -11.79 -0.37
N GLU A 208 21.98 -10.58 -0.11
CA GLU A 208 22.41 -10.11 1.21
C GLU A 208 21.29 -9.42 2.02
N TRP A 209 20.07 -9.35 1.48
CA TRP A 209 18.94 -8.58 2.05
C TRP A 209 17.92 -9.51 2.72
N TYR A 210 17.05 -8.93 3.56
CA TYR A 210 16.02 -9.67 4.30
C TYR A 210 14.79 -8.81 4.60
N PHE A 211 13.65 -9.46 4.90
CA PHE A 211 12.55 -8.81 5.64
C PHE A 211 12.79 -8.98 7.14
N GLY A 212 12.67 -7.90 7.92
CA GLY A 212 13.12 -7.86 9.30
C GLY A 212 12.63 -6.62 10.07
N PRO A 213 12.89 -6.55 11.38
CA PRO A 213 12.49 -5.41 12.22
C PRO A 213 13.20 -4.10 11.80
N GLN A 214 12.69 -2.98 12.31
CA GLN A 214 13.23 -1.63 12.04
C GLN A 214 14.70 -1.48 12.44
N ASP A 215 15.09 -2.05 13.58
CA ASP A 215 16.45 -1.99 14.10
C ASP A 215 17.28 -3.15 13.52
N GLY A 216 17.71 -3.02 12.27
CA GLY A 216 18.57 -3.99 11.58
C GLY A 216 19.68 -3.30 10.78
N PRO A 217 20.74 -4.03 10.37
CA PRO A 217 21.77 -3.49 9.45
C PRO A 217 21.16 -2.94 8.14
N GLU A 218 21.94 -2.11 7.43
CA GLU A 218 21.51 -1.23 6.31
C GLU A 218 20.78 -1.97 5.16
N GLU A 219 20.92 -3.30 5.11
CA GLU A 219 20.27 -4.24 4.19
C GLU A 219 18.85 -4.70 4.63
N SER A 220 18.30 -4.14 5.72
CA SER A 220 16.92 -4.36 6.17
C SER A 220 15.91 -3.60 5.31
N VAL A 221 15.30 -4.26 4.34
CA VAL A 221 14.07 -3.78 3.69
C VAL A 221 12.90 -4.24 4.53
N SER A 222 12.75 -3.54 5.65
CA SER A 222 11.96 -4.00 6.78
C SER A 222 10.49 -4.25 6.48
N GLY A 223 9.88 -3.73 5.42
CA GLY A 223 8.41 -3.79 5.28
C GLY A 223 7.66 -3.24 6.51
N PHE A 224 8.37 -2.58 7.43
CA PHE A 224 7.90 -2.11 8.73
C PHE A 224 7.28 -0.72 8.58
N HIS A 225 7.87 0.11 7.72
CA HIS A 225 7.36 1.45 7.37
C HIS A 225 6.53 1.46 6.07
N GLY A 226 6.20 0.30 5.51
CA GLY A 226 5.44 0.23 4.26
C GLY A 226 5.09 -1.18 3.83
N TYR A 227 3.91 -1.33 3.27
CA TYR A 227 3.39 -2.56 2.67
C TYR A 227 4.41 -3.19 1.69
N SER A 228 4.75 -4.46 1.92
CA SER A 228 5.46 -5.30 0.96
C SER A 228 4.55 -6.42 0.46
N ALA A 229 4.16 -6.31 -0.81
CA ALA A 229 3.46 -7.40 -1.51
C ALA A 229 4.27 -8.71 -1.48
N GLN A 230 5.60 -8.61 -1.44
CA GLN A 230 6.49 -9.78 -1.38
C GLN A 230 6.48 -10.43 0.01
N LEU A 231 6.53 -9.65 1.08
CA LEU A 231 6.40 -10.21 2.43
C LEU A 231 5.04 -10.89 2.64
N ARG A 232 3.97 -10.30 2.08
CA ARG A 232 2.62 -10.87 2.09
C ARG A 232 2.58 -12.30 1.54
N VAL A 233 3.42 -12.61 0.56
CA VAL A 233 3.50 -13.93 -0.09
C VAL A 233 4.12 -14.96 0.83
N TRP A 234 5.17 -14.58 1.56
CA TRP A 234 5.75 -15.43 2.57
C TRP A 234 4.76 -15.66 3.72
N GLN A 235 4.11 -14.61 4.22
CA GLN A 235 3.08 -14.74 5.26
C GLN A 235 1.93 -15.63 4.80
N GLN A 236 1.46 -15.49 3.55
CA GLN A 236 0.41 -16.35 2.99
C GLN A 236 0.89 -17.80 2.89
N LYS A 237 2.16 -18.03 2.50
CA LYS A 237 2.73 -19.37 2.47
C LYS A 237 2.78 -19.99 3.86
N MET A 238 3.12 -19.21 4.88
CA MET A 238 3.10 -19.68 6.26
C MET A 238 1.68 -20.02 6.72
N ALA A 239 0.68 -19.20 6.38
CA ALA A 239 -0.73 -19.50 6.62
C ALA A 239 -1.16 -20.82 5.94
N ASP A 240 -0.78 -21.03 4.68
CA ASP A 240 -1.07 -22.26 3.93
C ASP A 240 -0.37 -23.51 4.54
N ARG A 241 0.74 -23.31 5.24
CA ARG A 241 1.45 -24.37 6.00
C ARG A 241 0.81 -24.65 7.36
N GLY A 242 -0.23 -23.91 7.75
CA GLY A 242 -0.96 -24.09 9.00
C GLY A 242 -0.53 -23.16 10.14
N TRP A 243 0.34 -22.18 9.87
CA TRP A 243 0.71 -21.17 10.86
C TRP A 243 -0.39 -20.12 10.98
N HIS A 244 -0.63 -19.62 12.19
CA HIS A 244 -1.61 -18.57 12.41
C HIS A 244 -0.96 -17.19 12.19
N ILE A 245 -1.12 -16.62 11.01
CA ILE A 245 -0.54 -15.33 10.61
C ILE A 245 -1.48 -14.61 9.64
N ASP A 246 -1.60 -13.29 9.77
CA ASP A 246 -2.31 -12.47 8.79
C ASP A 246 -1.35 -12.04 7.65
N PRO A 247 -1.63 -12.39 6.37
CA PRO A 247 -0.82 -11.96 5.23
C PRO A 247 -1.14 -10.51 4.84
N ASP A 248 -0.59 -9.58 5.61
CA ASP A 248 -0.81 -8.13 5.49
C ASP A 248 0.33 -7.38 4.80
N GLY A 249 1.43 -8.06 4.50
CA GLY A 249 2.63 -7.51 3.88
C GLY A 249 3.48 -6.62 4.79
N LEU A 250 3.21 -6.61 6.10
CA LEU A 250 3.97 -5.85 7.08
C LEU A 250 4.82 -6.76 7.96
N TYR A 251 6.06 -6.35 8.21
CA TYR A 251 6.91 -7.07 9.14
C TYR A 251 6.64 -6.58 10.57
N GLY A 252 5.56 -7.09 11.16
CA GLY A 252 5.17 -6.81 12.55
C GLY A 252 5.71 -7.84 13.55
N SER A 253 5.35 -7.67 14.83
CA SER A 253 5.73 -8.60 15.91
C SER A 253 5.22 -10.04 15.68
N GLU A 254 4.06 -10.19 15.04
CA GLU A 254 3.53 -11.50 14.65
C GLU A 254 4.44 -12.19 13.62
N THR A 255 4.84 -11.45 12.57
CA THR A 255 5.73 -11.97 11.53
C THR A 255 7.12 -12.29 12.09
N ASP A 256 7.67 -11.46 12.97
CA ASP A 256 8.94 -11.74 13.65
C ASP A 256 8.88 -13.01 14.51
N SER A 257 7.83 -13.15 15.32
CA SER A 257 7.63 -14.33 16.17
C SER A 257 7.53 -15.61 15.34
N ILE A 258 6.78 -15.58 14.24
CA ILE A 258 6.58 -16.73 13.36
C ILE A 258 7.85 -17.04 12.57
N ALA A 259 8.59 -16.03 12.11
CA ALA A 259 9.87 -16.23 11.46
C ALA A 259 10.87 -16.93 12.41
N ARG A 260 10.97 -16.48 13.67
CA ARG A 260 11.84 -17.13 14.69
C ARG A 260 11.41 -18.57 14.99
N GLN A 261 10.11 -18.82 15.18
CA GLN A 261 9.59 -20.17 15.43
C GLN A 261 9.84 -21.10 14.25
N PHE A 262 9.58 -20.63 13.04
CA PHE A 262 9.83 -21.39 11.81
C PHE A 262 11.31 -21.68 11.62
N GLN A 263 12.19 -20.70 11.85
CA GLN A 263 13.64 -20.90 11.81
C GLN A 263 14.10 -21.96 12.82
N ALA A 264 13.61 -21.89 14.05
CA ALA A 264 13.93 -22.88 15.08
C ALA A 264 13.45 -24.28 14.69
N GLU A 265 12.21 -24.39 14.18
CA GLU A 265 11.64 -25.67 13.71
C GLU A 265 12.44 -26.27 12.56
N LYS A 266 12.95 -25.44 11.64
CA LYS A 266 13.68 -25.88 10.44
C LYS A 266 15.19 -25.94 10.63
N GLY A 267 15.70 -25.69 11.84
CA GLY A 267 17.12 -25.73 12.15
C GLY A 267 17.93 -24.63 11.43
N LEU A 268 17.29 -23.50 11.13
CA LEU A 268 17.92 -22.31 10.57
C LEU A 268 18.47 -21.41 11.70
N THR A 269 19.24 -20.38 11.33
CA THR A 269 19.62 -19.31 12.28
C THR A 269 18.36 -18.63 12.81
N VAL A 270 18.21 -18.56 14.14
CA VAL A 270 17.02 -17.97 14.81
C VAL A 270 17.26 -16.48 15.07
N ASP A 271 17.20 -15.69 14.01
CA ASP A 271 17.43 -14.25 14.04
C ASP A 271 16.16 -13.43 13.73
N GLY A 272 15.08 -14.11 13.34
CA GLY A 272 13.82 -13.53 12.87
C GLY A 272 13.88 -13.11 11.40
N LEU A 273 15.06 -12.99 10.80
CA LEU A 273 15.22 -12.40 9.48
C LEU A 273 14.71 -13.34 8.38
N ILE A 274 13.79 -12.86 7.56
CA ILE A 274 13.32 -13.58 6.38
C ILE A 274 14.25 -13.22 5.21
N GLY A 275 15.45 -13.81 5.22
CA GLY A 275 16.40 -13.82 4.10
C GLY A 275 16.22 -15.02 3.17
N PRO A 276 17.11 -15.24 2.20
CA PRO A 276 17.00 -16.31 1.20
C PRO A 276 16.73 -17.69 1.80
N SER A 277 17.47 -18.09 2.83
CA SER A 277 17.32 -19.41 3.47
C SER A 277 15.96 -19.59 4.15
N THR A 278 15.49 -18.58 4.89
CA THR A 278 14.18 -18.59 5.56
C THR A 278 13.03 -18.58 4.55
N TRP A 279 13.21 -17.84 3.46
CA TRP A 279 12.25 -17.80 2.36
C TRP A 279 12.16 -19.16 1.68
N ASP A 280 13.26 -19.71 1.17
CA ASP A 280 13.28 -20.99 0.45
C ASP A 280 12.73 -22.14 1.30
N ALA A 281 13.04 -22.16 2.60
CA ALA A 281 12.51 -23.15 3.52
C ALA A 281 10.98 -23.14 3.60
N ALA A 282 10.33 -21.97 3.48
CA ALA A 282 8.86 -21.89 3.53
C ALA A 282 8.20 -22.68 2.38
N TRP A 283 8.88 -22.87 1.25
CA TRP A 283 8.37 -23.69 0.15
C TRP A 283 8.95 -25.09 0.08
N THR A 284 10.20 -25.27 0.48
CA THR A 284 10.93 -26.54 0.27
C THR A 284 10.93 -27.45 1.49
N ALA A 285 10.86 -26.91 2.70
CA ALA A 285 10.88 -27.71 3.91
C ALA A 285 9.53 -28.40 4.10
N GLU A 286 9.56 -29.68 4.51
CA GLU A 286 8.35 -30.45 4.80
C GLU A 286 7.48 -29.72 5.83
N VAL A 287 6.16 -29.82 5.65
CA VAL A 287 5.20 -29.35 6.65
C VAL A 287 5.23 -30.36 7.79
N THR A 288 5.64 -29.93 8.99
CA THR A 288 5.68 -30.81 10.16
C THR A 288 4.24 -31.18 10.51
N PRO A 289 3.84 -32.46 10.44
CA PRO A 289 2.50 -32.87 10.79
C PRO A 289 2.23 -32.55 12.27
N VAL A 290 1.02 -32.12 12.58
CA VAL A 290 0.57 -31.90 13.95
C VAL A 290 0.69 -33.23 14.71
N GLY A 291 1.76 -33.42 15.49
CA GLY A 291 2.01 -34.66 16.21
C GLY A 291 3.42 -34.88 16.76
N GLU A 292 4.47 -34.30 16.17
CA GLU A 292 5.84 -34.48 16.67
C GLU A 292 6.65 -33.19 16.56
N SER A 293 6.80 -32.47 17.68
CA SER A 293 7.92 -31.57 17.89
C SER A 293 8.37 -31.68 19.37
N PRO A 294 9.69 -31.64 19.67
CA PRO A 294 10.21 -31.89 21.02
C PRO A 294 9.82 -30.77 21.99
N ALA A 295 9.61 -31.16 23.24
CA ALA A 295 8.95 -30.38 24.28
C ALA A 295 9.64 -29.07 24.72
N GLY A 296 8.79 -28.06 24.95
CA GLY A 296 8.97 -26.92 25.87
C GLY A 296 8.58 -25.59 25.24
N GLU A 297 7.37 -25.02 25.38
CA GLU A 297 6.26 -25.21 26.33
C GLU A 297 4.93 -25.39 25.58
N GLN A 298 4.11 -26.34 26.04
CA GLN A 298 2.73 -26.50 25.57
C GLN A 298 1.86 -25.37 26.12
N GLU A 299 1.25 -24.56 25.26
CA GLU A 299 0.02 -23.89 25.67
C GLU A 299 -1.08 -24.95 25.85
N ALA A 300 -1.60 -25.00 27.06
CA ALA A 300 -2.76 -25.78 27.47
C ALA A 300 -3.94 -25.54 26.52
N PRO A 301 -4.93 -26.46 26.42
CA PRO A 301 -6.12 -26.24 25.60
C PRO A 301 -6.68 -24.85 25.91
N ALA A 302 -6.83 -24.02 24.87
CA ALA A 302 -7.22 -22.62 25.01
C ALA A 302 -8.34 -22.53 26.04
N GLY A 303 -7.99 -21.97 27.20
CA GLY A 303 -8.98 -21.57 28.17
C GLY A 303 -9.96 -20.61 27.50
N PRO A 304 -11.08 -20.27 28.17
CA PRO A 304 -11.94 -19.22 27.66
C PRO A 304 -11.08 -18.01 27.28
N LYS A 305 -11.16 -17.57 26.01
CA LYS A 305 -10.45 -16.37 25.54
C LYS A 305 -10.70 -15.26 26.56
N ASP A 306 -9.63 -14.62 27.04
CA ASP A 306 -9.77 -13.46 27.91
C ASP A 306 -10.63 -12.43 27.17
N ALA A 307 -11.84 -12.18 27.67
CA ALA A 307 -12.78 -11.27 27.03
C ALA A 307 -12.23 -9.84 26.93
N ASP A 308 -11.32 -9.48 27.85
CA ASP A 308 -10.70 -8.16 27.88
C ASP A 308 -9.38 -8.09 27.09
N ASN A 309 -8.80 -9.25 26.71
CA ASN A 309 -7.63 -9.36 25.83
C ASN A 309 -7.75 -10.57 24.88
N PRO A 310 -8.72 -10.57 23.95
CA PRO A 310 -9.10 -11.76 23.18
C PRO A 310 -8.02 -12.27 22.22
N ARG A 311 -6.97 -11.46 21.98
CA ARG A 311 -5.81 -11.77 21.15
C ARG A 311 -4.51 -11.92 21.93
N GLY A 312 -4.54 -11.87 23.26
CA GLY A 312 -3.33 -12.02 24.09
C GLY A 312 -2.27 -10.96 23.82
N LEU A 313 -2.67 -9.73 23.47
CA LEU A 313 -1.74 -8.63 23.21
C LEU A 313 -0.87 -8.36 24.43
N PRO A 314 0.41 -7.95 24.24
CA PRO A 314 1.25 -7.53 25.35
C PRO A 314 0.58 -6.40 26.14
N THR A 315 0.54 -6.54 27.46
CA THR A 315 -0.08 -5.54 28.32
C THR A 315 0.92 -4.50 28.81
N TYR A 316 0.44 -3.32 29.17
CA TYR A 316 1.20 -2.32 29.90
C TYR A 316 0.31 -1.64 30.95
N ALA A 317 0.93 -0.94 31.91
CA ALA A 317 0.19 -0.15 32.90
C ALA A 317 -0.45 1.06 32.19
N PRO A 318 -1.78 1.20 32.18
CA PRO A 318 -2.44 2.27 31.45
C PRO A 318 -1.96 3.65 31.83
N PHE A 319 -1.85 4.55 30.86
CA PHE A 319 -1.58 5.96 31.14
C PHE A 319 -2.79 6.63 31.75
N TYR A 320 -3.98 6.40 31.18
CA TYR A 320 -5.23 6.85 31.78
C TYR A 320 -5.59 5.98 33.01
N PRO A 321 -5.63 6.54 34.24
CA PRO A 321 -5.84 5.76 35.45
C PRO A 321 -7.23 5.11 35.57
N GLY A 322 -8.19 5.55 34.75
CA GLY A 322 -9.52 4.94 34.68
C GLY A 322 -9.60 3.70 33.79
N ALA A 323 -8.54 3.39 33.03
CA ALA A 323 -8.44 2.15 32.28
C ALA A 323 -7.98 1.00 33.18
N PHE A 324 -8.62 -0.17 33.03
CA PHE A 324 -8.27 -1.35 33.83
C PHE A 324 -7.17 -2.19 33.18
N ILE A 325 -6.91 -1.98 31.89
CA ILE A 325 -5.87 -2.68 31.12
C ILE A 325 -5.35 -1.78 29.99
N GLY A 326 -4.04 -1.85 29.78
CA GLY A 326 -3.35 -1.25 28.64
C GLY A 326 -2.88 -2.38 27.74
N LEU A 327 -3.20 -2.32 26.46
CA LEU A 327 -2.88 -3.33 25.45
C LEU A 327 -1.98 -2.68 24.42
N LYS A 328 -0.87 -3.31 24.04
CA LYS A 328 -0.04 -2.84 22.92
C LYS A 328 -0.67 -3.28 21.60
N ALA A 329 -1.73 -2.59 21.16
CA ALA A 329 -2.25 -2.84 19.82
C ALA A 329 -1.18 -2.46 18.80
N PRO A 330 -0.93 -3.29 17.77
CA PRO A 330 0.04 -2.99 16.71
C PRO A 330 -0.48 -1.91 15.73
N LEU A 331 -1.48 -1.13 16.15
CA LEU A 331 -2.32 -0.28 15.31
C LEU A 331 -2.22 1.19 15.74
N GLY A 332 -2.62 2.09 14.85
CA GLY A 332 -2.47 3.54 15.02
C GLY A 332 -1.82 4.13 13.78
N ASP A 333 -1.92 5.45 13.59
CA ASP A 333 -1.33 6.14 12.42
C ASP A 333 0.21 6.26 12.51
N GLY A 334 0.84 5.47 13.38
CA GLY A 334 2.26 5.52 13.73
C GLY A 334 2.58 6.54 14.84
N PRO A 335 3.88 6.77 15.12
CA PRO A 335 4.33 7.70 16.15
C PRO A 335 3.95 9.15 15.80
N ARG A 336 3.85 10.00 16.82
CA ARG A 336 3.64 11.44 16.63
C ARG A 336 4.82 12.09 15.91
N GLY A 337 4.55 13.17 15.16
CA GLY A 337 5.57 13.95 14.46
C GLY A 337 5.65 13.72 12.94
N THR A 338 4.86 12.79 12.39
CA THR A 338 4.77 12.51 10.94
C THR A 338 3.35 12.69 10.41
N GLY A 339 3.23 13.33 9.23
CA GLY A 339 2.03 13.31 8.39
C GLY A 339 1.82 11.96 7.70
N TYR A 340 0.64 11.74 7.12
CA TYR A 340 0.20 10.43 6.61
C TYR A 340 0.65 10.09 5.19
N ASP A 341 0.62 11.06 4.25
CA ASP A 341 0.81 10.78 2.82
C ASP A 341 2.14 11.34 2.25
N ASP A 342 2.75 12.29 2.95
CA ASP A 342 3.94 13.01 2.48
C ASP A 342 5.14 12.94 3.43
N GLN A 343 5.02 12.18 4.53
CA GLN A 343 5.99 12.14 5.63
C GLN A 343 6.39 13.53 6.15
N ARG A 344 5.53 14.56 5.96
CA ARG A 344 5.87 15.91 6.45
C ARG A 344 6.03 15.87 7.96
N LYS A 345 7.04 16.56 8.46
CA LYS A 345 7.21 16.74 9.90
C LYS A 345 6.08 17.63 10.40
N VAL A 346 5.23 17.08 11.25
CA VAL A 346 4.18 17.82 11.98
C VAL A 346 4.65 18.05 13.42
N GLU A 347 4.01 18.98 14.11
CA GLU A 347 4.32 19.22 15.53
C GLU A 347 4.00 17.96 16.35
N VAL A 348 4.92 17.59 17.24
CA VAL A 348 4.68 16.53 18.24
C VAL A 348 3.89 17.16 19.38
N VAL A 349 2.57 16.94 19.39
CA VAL A 349 1.66 17.54 20.37
C VAL A 349 0.41 16.70 20.58
N ILE A 350 -0.17 16.82 21.77
CA ILE A 350 -1.58 16.51 22.05
C ILE A 350 -2.28 17.81 22.41
N ASP A 351 -3.08 18.34 21.49
CA ASP A 351 -3.86 19.56 21.72
C ASP A 351 -5.35 19.37 21.44
N GLN A 352 -5.75 18.17 21.04
CA GLN A 352 -7.13 17.81 20.76
C GLN A 352 -7.57 16.53 21.48
N PHE A 353 -8.83 16.50 21.90
CA PHE A 353 -9.54 15.32 22.36
C PHE A 353 -10.63 14.98 21.34
N HIS A 354 -10.57 13.76 20.79
CA HIS A 354 -11.44 13.32 19.68
C HIS A 354 -12.51 12.37 20.20
N ILE A 355 -13.77 12.71 19.99
CA ILE A 355 -14.93 11.94 20.46
C ILE A 355 -15.54 11.15 19.32
N HIS A 356 -15.45 9.83 19.43
CA HIS A 356 -16.04 8.87 18.51
C HIS A 356 -16.99 7.91 19.23
N ARG A 357 -17.88 7.30 18.46
CA ARG A 357 -18.76 6.23 18.89
C ARG A 357 -18.66 5.11 17.88
N THR A 358 -18.69 3.86 18.36
CA THR A 358 -18.77 2.70 17.50
C THR A 358 -20.07 2.70 16.70
N GLY A 359 -20.01 2.16 15.47
CA GLY A 359 -21.19 1.92 14.64
C GLY A 359 -22.00 0.70 15.07
N THR A 360 -21.53 -0.04 16.08
CA THR A 360 -22.13 -1.29 16.54
C THR A 360 -22.54 -1.20 18.02
N ASN A 361 -23.50 -2.04 18.40
CA ASN A 361 -23.91 -2.21 19.80
C ASN A 361 -22.99 -3.16 20.58
N GLY A 362 -22.13 -3.90 19.87
CA GLY A 362 -21.24 -4.90 20.42
C GLY A 362 -19.94 -4.30 20.93
N ASP A 363 -19.20 -5.10 21.70
CA ASP A 363 -17.86 -4.72 22.14
C ASP A 363 -16.87 -4.87 20.98
N ASP A 364 -16.41 -3.75 20.43
CA ASP A 364 -15.47 -3.71 19.32
C ASP A 364 -14.00 -3.86 19.78
N GLY A 365 -13.78 -4.36 21.01
CA GLY A 365 -12.45 -4.59 21.56
C GLY A 365 -11.57 -5.52 20.75
N GLU A 366 -12.15 -6.60 20.23
CA GLU A 366 -11.45 -7.47 19.30
C GLU A 366 -11.11 -6.71 18.01
N TRP A 367 -12.03 -5.91 17.48
CA TRP A 367 -11.82 -5.10 16.26
C TRP A 367 -10.66 -4.11 16.37
N PHE A 368 -10.47 -3.50 17.53
CA PHE A 368 -9.36 -2.57 17.82
C PHE A 368 -8.03 -3.28 18.16
N SER A 369 -8.02 -4.62 18.23
CA SER A 369 -6.83 -5.41 18.58
C SER A 369 -6.06 -5.97 17.37
N TYR A 370 -6.54 -5.76 16.13
CA TYR A 370 -5.87 -6.14 14.88
C TYR A 370 -6.12 -5.16 13.73
N ARG A 371 -5.28 -5.18 12.67
CA ARG A 371 -5.36 -4.21 11.56
C ARG A 371 -6.54 -4.52 10.65
N ASN A 372 -7.70 -4.07 11.09
CA ASN A 372 -8.95 -4.19 10.36
C ASN A 372 -8.95 -3.33 9.07
N SER A 373 -9.99 -3.47 8.25
CA SER A 373 -10.10 -2.79 6.94
C SER A 373 -10.08 -1.25 7.00
N ARG A 374 -10.22 -0.66 8.19
CA ARG A 374 -10.11 0.78 8.44
C ARG A 374 -8.83 1.17 9.17
N SER A 375 -8.00 0.19 9.54
CA SER A 375 -6.84 0.33 10.44
C SER A 375 -7.20 1.08 11.73
N SER A 376 -8.45 0.98 12.19
CA SER A 376 -8.95 1.85 13.27
C SER A 376 -8.40 1.44 14.63
N CYS A 377 -7.88 2.42 15.38
CA CYS A 377 -7.41 2.22 16.75
C CYS A 377 -7.53 3.51 17.59
N PRO A 378 -8.37 3.53 18.65
CA PRO A 378 -8.42 4.63 19.59
C PRO A 378 -7.26 4.57 20.60
N HIS A 379 -7.07 5.65 21.37
CA HIS A 379 -6.33 5.52 22.62
C HIS A 379 -7.20 4.78 23.64
N LEU A 380 -8.44 5.24 23.83
CA LEU A 380 -9.38 4.71 24.80
C LEU A 380 -10.60 4.09 24.13
N HIS A 381 -10.97 2.88 24.55
CA HIS A 381 -12.27 2.28 24.24
C HIS A 381 -13.12 2.22 25.50
N VAL A 382 -14.24 2.95 25.50
CA VAL A 382 -15.19 3.00 26.61
C VAL A 382 -16.32 2.02 26.32
N MET A 383 -16.38 0.92 27.07
CA MET A 383 -17.39 -0.12 26.91
C MET A 383 -18.77 0.33 27.42
N ALA A 384 -19.81 -0.45 27.08
CA ALA A 384 -21.19 -0.18 27.51
C ALA A 384 -21.37 -0.18 29.04
N ASP A 385 -20.54 -0.94 29.78
CA ASP A 385 -20.51 -1.00 31.24
C ASP A 385 -19.62 0.08 31.88
N ALA A 386 -19.15 1.05 31.08
CA ALA A 386 -18.26 2.14 31.48
C ALA A 386 -16.85 1.70 31.93
N ARG A 387 -16.45 0.44 31.71
CA ARG A 387 -15.04 0.05 31.81
C ARG A 387 -14.25 0.58 30.61
N VAL A 388 -12.95 0.84 30.81
CA VAL A 388 -12.09 1.43 29.77
C VAL A 388 -10.88 0.55 29.47
N ARG A 389 -10.64 0.30 28.18
CA ARG A 389 -9.39 -0.29 27.68
C ARG A 389 -8.55 0.78 27.00
N GLU A 390 -7.25 0.80 27.29
CA GLU A 390 -6.28 1.61 26.57
C GLU A 390 -5.55 0.74 25.53
N PHE A 391 -5.58 1.12 24.25
CA PHE A 391 -5.06 0.29 23.14
C PHE A 391 -3.72 0.74 22.59
N ILE A 392 -3.35 2.01 22.81
CA ILE A 392 -2.06 2.57 22.39
C ILE A 392 -1.60 3.59 23.40
N THR A 393 -0.28 3.72 23.55
CA THR A 393 0.32 4.74 24.40
C THR A 393 0.18 6.13 23.77
N PRO A 394 0.29 7.21 24.56
CA PRO A 394 0.21 8.58 24.06
C PRO A 394 1.29 8.93 23.02
N GLU A 395 2.40 8.18 22.92
CA GLU A 395 3.41 8.30 21.86
C GLU A 395 2.83 8.12 20.44
N PHE A 396 1.78 7.30 20.30
CA PHE A 396 1.15 7.00 19.02
C PHE A 396 -0.03 7.93 18.72
N LYS A 397 -0.30 8.12 17.42
CA LYS A 397 -1.48 8.83 16.94
C LYS A 397 -2.67 7.86 16.91
N PRO A 398 -3.89 8.30 17.27
CA PRO A 398 -5.07 7.46 17.04
C PRO A 398 -5.29 7.28 15.54
N ALA A 399 -5.92 6.19 15.13
CA ALA A 399 -6.40 5.99 13.77
C ALA A 399 -7.93 6.01 13.78
N LEU A 400 -8.54 7.20 13.91
CA LEU A 400 -9.99 7.33 14.12
C LEU A 400 -10.71 8.22 13.10
N THR A 401 -10.11 9.34 12.72
CA THR A 401 -10.77 10.40 11.94
C THR A 401 -10.16 10.56 10.56
N GLY A 402 -8.85 10.40 10.48
CA GLY A 402 -8.08 10.61 9.28
C GLY A 402 -6.85 11.49 9.53
N PRO A 403 -5.97 11.55 8.54
CA PRO A 403 -4.60 12.02 8.72
C PRO A 403 -4.46 13.49 9.08
N ASP A 404 -5.39 14.33 8.65
CA ASP A 404 -5.36 15.76 8.96
C ASP A 404 -5.65 16.07 10.44
N TRP A 405 -6.26 15.12 11.14
CA TRP A 405 -6.72 15.27 12.52
C TRP A 405 -5.92 14.42 13.49
N ASN A 406 -5.64 13.17 13.13
CA ASN A 406 -5.08 12.15 14.02
C ASN A 406 -3.78 12.59 14.72
N TRP A 407 -2.90 13.34 14.04
CA TRP A 407 -1.61 13.76 14.62
C TRP A 407 -1.69 14.67 15.85
N ARG A 408 -2.83 15.35 16.04
CA ARG A 408 -3.11 16.26 17.17
C ARG A 408 -3.92 15.62 18.30
N GLY A 409 -4.58 14.52 17.98
CA GLY A 409 -5.66 13.96 18.76
C GLY A 409 -5.19 13.01 19.86
N TYR A 410 -5.94 13.01 20.95
CA TYR A 410 -6.08 11.89 21.88
C TYR A 410 -7.52 11.38 21.73
N GLY A 411 -7.68 10.14 21.31
CA GLY A 411 -8.94 9.66 20.74
C GLY A 411 -9.66 8.64 21.60
N VAL A 412 -10.97 8.83 21.80
CA VAL A 412 -11.85 7.87 22.45
C VAL A 412 -12.87 7.30 21.46
N GLU A 413 -13.04 5.98 21.47
CA GLU A 413 -14.16 5.26 20.85
C GLU A 413 -15.11 4.75 21.94
N ILE A 414 -16.39 5.04 21.78
CA ILE A 414 -17.41 4.73 22.79
C ILE A 414 -18.33 3.65 22.21
N GLN A 415 -18.39 2.48 22.86
CA GLN A 415 -19.34 1.43 22.50
C GLN A 415 -20.78 1.95 22.63
N GLY A 416 -21.69 1.69 21.68
CA GLY A 416 -23.01 2.34 21.72
C GLY A 416 -24.23 1.51 21.35
N ALA A 417 -25.27 1.54 22.20
CA ALA A 417 -26.69 1.38 21.83
C ALA A 417 -27.62 2.11 22.83
N GLY A 418 -28.01 3.36 22.55
CA GLY A 418 -29.01 4.11 23.34
C GLY A 418 -28.57 5.54 23.69
N ASN A 419 -29.48 6.35 24.27
CA ASN A 419 -29.13 7.63 24.91
C ASN A 419 -27.89 7.38 25.76
N GLY A 420 -26.77 8.05 25.47
CA GLY A 420 -25.48 7.77 26.09
C GLY A 420 -25.67 7.51 27.58
N ALA A 421 -25.20 6.34 28.03
CA ALA A 421 -25.34 6.01 29.44
C ALA A 421 -24.56 7.07 30.20
N GLU A 422 -25.20 7.79 31.12
CA GLU A 422 -24.57 8.85 31.92
C GLU A 422 -23.25 8.35 32.57
N ALA A 423 -23.12 7.05 32.82
CA ALA A 423 -21.87 6.42 33.25
C ALA A 423 -20.71 6.55 32.22
N GLN A 424 -20.95 6.31 30.93
CA GLN A 424 -19.95 6.51 29.88
C GLN A 424 -19.62 8.01 29.74
N PHE A 425 -20.61 8.89 29.88
CA PHE A 425 -20.41 10.35 29.89
C PHE A 425 -19.47 10.80 31.00
N GLU A 426 -19.68 10.30 32.22
CA GLU A 426 -18.81 10.58 33.36
C GLU A 426 -17.38 10.08 33.12
N VAL A 427 -17.21 8.90 32.52
CA VAL A 427 -15.89 8.36 32.15
C VAL A 427 -15.18 9.23 31.11
N VAL A 428 -15.87 9.64 30.06
CA VAL A 428 -15.28 10.51 29.03
C VAL A 428 -14.93 11.89 29.63
N ALA A 429 -15.78 12.44 30.49
CA ALA A 429 -15.49 13.68 31.20
C ALA A 429 -14.27 13.55 32.12
N ASP A 430 -14.11 12.42 32.81
CA ASP A 430 -12.94 12.12 33.64
C ASP A 430 -11.67 11.97 32.80
N ALA A 431 -11.72 11.30 31.65
CA ALA A 431 -10.59 11.18 30.73
C ALA A 431 -10.16 12.54 30.16
N MET A 432 -11.11 13.41 29.81
CA MET A 432 -10.83 14.79 29.39
C MET A 432 -10.20 15.60 30.52
N ALA A 433 -10.72 15.49 31.74
CA ALA A 433 -10.16 16.15 32.92
C ALA A 433 -8.73 15.68 33.22
N TRP A 434 -8.50 14.37 33.15
CA TRP A 434 -7.18 13.77 33.31
C TRP A 434 -6.19 14.32 32.27
N LEU A 435 -6.56 14.31 30.98
CA LEU A 435 -5.68 14.83 29.94
C LEU A 435 -5.39 16.32 30.13
N ALA A 436 -6.41 17.12 30.49
CA ALA A 436 -6.26 18.55 30.74
C ALA A 436 -5.36 18.86 31.96
N SER A 437 -5.20 17.93 32.90
CA SER A 437 -4.26 18.10 34.03
C SER A 437 -2.78 18.14 33.60
N PHE A 438 -2.51 17.75 32.35
CA PHE A 438 -1.21 17.86 31.69
C PHE A 438 -1.05 19.13 30.85
N GLU A 439 -1.99 20.09 30.85
CA GLU A 439 -1.82 21.36 30.13
C GLU A 439 -0.46 22.01 30.47
N GLY A 440 0.39 22.20 29.46
CA GLY A 440 1.74 22.75 29.61
C GLY A 440 2.81 21.77 30.14
N LYS A 441 2.46 20.49 30.31
CA LYS A 441 3.33 19.39 30.73
C LYS A 441 3.50 18.37 29.61
N THR A 442 4.17 17.26 29.91
CA THR A 442 4.30 16.12 29.01
C THR A 442 3.54 14.91 29.52
N LEU A 443 2.98 14.14 28.59
CA LEU A 443 2.36 12.83 28.81
C LEU A 443 3.09 11.84 27.89
N ASP A 444 3.75 10.83 28.46
CA ASP A 444 4.62 9.90 27.71
C ASP A 444 5.69 10.62 26.87
N GLY A 445 6.26 11.70 27.41
CA GLY A 445 7.21 12.56 26.69
C GLY A 445 6.59 13.50 25.65
N ILE A 446 5.29 13.39 25.37
CA ILE A 446 4.58 14.21 24.39
C ILE A 446 4.07 15.50 25.02
N PRO A 447 4.37 16.70 24.47
CA PRO A 447 3.81 17.95 24.95
C PRO A 447 2.28 17.98 24.86
N VAL A 448 1.61 18.34 25.96
CA VAL A 448 0.15 18.48 26.02
C VAL A 448 -0.23 19.95 26.09
N LYS A 449 -1.00 20.43 25.12
CA LYS A 449 -1.61 21.78 25.09
C LYS A 449 -3.13 21.73 25.23
N TYR A 450 -3.71 20.53 25.31
CA TYR A 450 -5.13 20.34 25.53
C TYR A 450 -5.57 21.01 26.83
N ASN A 451 -6.61 21.83 26.73
CA ASN A 451 -7.18 22.54 27.87
C ASN A 451 -8.70 22.61 27.73
N LEU A 452 -9.37 22.74 28.87
CA LEU A 452 -10.82 22.83 28.92
C LEU A 452 -11.33 24.27 28.84
N ARG A 453 -10.47 25.30 28.72
CA ARG A 453 -10.90 26.72 28.74
C ARG A 453 -11.60 27.12 27.44
N GLN A 454 -11.12 26.61 26.31
CA GLN A 454 -11.68 26.87 24.98
C GLN A 454 -12.24 25.57 24.42
N ARG A 455 -13.49 25.59 23.90
CA ARG A 455 -14.04 24.44 23.16
C ARG A 455 -13.50 24.39 21.74
N ALA A 456 -13.50 25.53 21.05
CA ALA A 456 -13.17 25.61 19.64
C ALA A 456 -11.77 25.01 19.39
N ASN A 457 -11.72 23.98 18.56
CA ASN A 457 -10.49 23.31 18.10
C ASN A 457 -9.72 22.48 19.14
N THR A 458 -10.26 22.24 20.34
CA THR A 458 -9.62 21.37 21.36
C THR A 458 -10.43 20.12 21.64
N THR A 459 -11.76 20.21 21.75
CA THR A 459 -12.63 19.04 21.97
C THR A 459 -13.52 18.93 20.75
N LEU A 460 -13.29 17.89 19.95
CA LEU A 460 -13.88 17.73 18.63
C LEU A 460 -14.58 16.38 18.53
N THR A 461 -15.82 16.42 18.08
CA THR A 461 -16.55 15.22 17.65
C THR A 461 -16.15 14.82 16.24
N HIS A 462 -16.31 13.55 15.90
CA HIS A 462 -16.09 13.08 14.53
C HIS A 462 -16.89 13.89 13.49
N ARG A 463 -18.14 14.28 13.80
CA ARG A 463 -18.98 15.12 12.94
C ARG A 463 -18.42 16.52 12.67
N GLU A 464 -17.78 17.12 13.67
CA GLU A 464 -17.13 18.43 13.53
C GLU A 464 -15.87 18.35 12.67
N MET A 465 -15.14 17.22 12.73
CA MET A 465 -13.93 17.00 11.95
C MET A 465 -14.21 16.56 10.51
N ILE A 466 -15.22 15.72 10.31
CA ILE A 466 -15.63 15.16 9.01
C ILE A 466 -17.12 15.45 8.78
N PRO A 467 -17.47 16.60 8.17
CA PRO A 467 -18.86 16.93 7.90
C PRO A 467 -19.57 15.85 7.07
N GLY A 468 -20.76 15.42 7.52
CA GLY A 468 -21.58 14.40 6.85
C GLY A 468 -21.54 13.01 7.48
N THR A 469 -20.72 12.77 8.51
CA THR A 469 -20.77 11.53 9.30
C THR A 469 -21.86 11.56 10.37
N GLU A 470 -22.46 10.40 10.67
CA GLU A 470 -23.41 10.25 11.78
C GLU A 470 -22.69 10.26 13.14
N CYS A 471 -21.44 9.77 13.20
CA CYS A 471 -20.64 9.67 14.42
C CYS A 471 -20.37 11.05 15.05
N PRO A 472 -20.49 11.22 16.38
CA PRO A 472 -20.72 10.20 17.43
C PRO A 472 -22.21 9.91 17.71
N GLY A 473 -23.13 10.41 16.89
CA GLY A 473 -24.57 10.38 17.11
C GLY A 473 -25.07 11.62 17.86
N ASP A 474 -26.35 11.92 17.73
CA ASP A 474 -26.93 13.21 18.17
C ASP A 474 -26.82 13.43 19.68
N TRP A 475 -26.97 12.38 20.49
CA TRP A 475 -26.87 12.49 21.94
C TRP A 475 -25.50 13.02 22.41
N TRP A 476 -24.41 12.52 21.83
CA TRP A 476 -23.06 12.98 22.15
C TRP A 476 -22.79 14.34 21.52
N GLN A 477 -23.25 14.54 20.29
CA GLN A 477 -23.09 15.79 19.56
C GLN A 477 -23.69 16.99 20.31
N ASP A 478 -24.90 16.81 20.85
CA ASP A 478 -25.65 17.86 21.53
C ASP A 478 -25.14 18.12 22.96
N ARG A 479 -24.28 17.24 23.50
CA ARG A 479 -23.81 17.28 24.89
C ARG A 479 -22.32 17.60 25.06
N VAL A 480 -21.59 17.92 24.00
CA VAL A 480 -20.16 18.27 24.09
C VAL A 480 -19.92 19.42 25.07
N ASP A 481 -20.76 20.46 25.05
CA ASP A 481 -20.62 21.59 25.98
C ASP A 481 -20.83 21.16 27.44
N ALA A 482 -21.83 20.31 27.69
CA ALA A 482 -22.07 19.75 29.02
C ALA A 482 -20.91 18.84 29.48
N LEU A 483 -20.33 18.08 28.56
CA LEU A 483 -19.18 17.21 28.80
C LEU A 483 -17.95 18.02 29.22
N ILE A 484 -17.66 19.13 28.52
CA ILE A 484 -16.59 20.06 28.90
C ILE A 484 -16.83 20.68 30.27
N VAL A 485 -18.07 21.12 30.56
CA VAL A 485 -18.43 21.64 31.89
C VAL A 485 -18.18 20.60 32.97
N ARG A 486 -18.61 19.35 32.74
CA ARG A 486 -18.39 18.26 33.70
C ARG A 486 -16.91 17.94 33.88
N ALA A 487 -16.14 17.89 32.80
CA ALA A 487 -14.69 17.66 32.85
C ALA A 487 -13.96 18.76 33.64
N ARG A 488 -14.40 20.03 33.56
CA ARG A 488 -13.82 21.12 34.37
C ARG A 488 -14.03 20.90 35.86
N VAL A 489 -15.23 20.46 36.25
CA VAL A 489 -15.54 20.12 37.64
C VAL A 489 -14.65 18.98 38.12
N ILE A 490 -14.53 17.90 37.34
CA ILE A 490 -13.66 16.76 37.68
C ILE A 490 -12.19 17.18 37.75
N LEU A 491 -11.73 18.03 36.84
CA LEU A 491 -10.36 18.56 36.87
C LEU A 491 -10.10 19.29 38.19
N ALA A 492 -11.01 20.17 38.61
CA ALA A 492 -10.89 20.92 39.86
C ALA A 492 -10.97 20.02 41.12
N GLU A 493 -11.85 19.00 41.11
CA GLU A 493 -12.08 18.14 42.27
C GLU A 493 -11.02 17.03 42.43
N LYS A 494 -10.57 16.45 41.31
CA LYS A 494 -9.79 15.20 41.30
C LYS A 494 -8.33 15.41 40.92
N TYR A 495 -8.07 16.24 39.92
CA TYR A 495 -6.74 16.32 39.29
C TYR A 495 -5.98 17.63 39.60
N ALA A 496 -6.66 18.66 40.12
CA ALA A 496 -6.04 19.88 40.60
C ALA A 496 -5.47 19.68 42.02
N ARG A 497 -4.16 19.46 42.12
CA ARG A 497 -3.41 19.80 43.34
C ARG A 497 -2.35 20.83 42.96
N GLY A 498 -2.57 22.09 43.34
CA GLY A 498 -1.59 23.14 43.10
C GLY A 498 -2.01 24.56 43.48
N GLU A 499 -3.25 24.98 43.23
CA GLU A 499 -3.74 26.30 43.66
C GLU A 499 -5.23 26.22 44.02
N PRO A 500 -5.69 26.89 45.09
CA PRO A 500 -7.12 27.02 45.35
C PRO A 500 -7.76 27.89 44.26
N GLU A 501 -8.82 27.42 43.61
CA GLU A 501 -9.56 28.23 42.64
C GLU A 501 -10.27 29.42 43.32
N PRO A 502 -10.46 30.54 42.59
CA PRO A 502 -11.35 31.61 43.01
C PRO A 502 -12.79 31.10 43.07
N THR A 503 -13.49 31.47 44.14
CA THR A 503 -14.90 31.10 44.38
C THR A 503 -15.83 31.45 43.19
N PRO A 504 -16.95 30.72 42.98
CA PRO A 504 -17.83 30.82 41.79
C PRO A 504 -18.47 32.18 41.47
N ASP A 505 -18.20 33.23 42.25
CA ASP A 505 -18.84 34.55 42.13
C ASP A 505 -18.14 35.53 41.16
N SER A 506 -17.21 35.08 40.30
CA SER A 506 -16.48 36.00 39.41
C SER A 506 -16.50 35.69 37.92
N ILE A 507 -17.55 35.03 37.41
CA ILE A 507 -17.88 35.14 35.98
C ILE A 507 -18.65 36.47 35.81
N PRO A 508 -18.10 37.51 35.16
CA PRO A 508 -18.88 38.70 34.84
C PRO A 508 -19.86 38.30 33.74
N VAL A 509 -21.04 37.83 34.14
CA VAL A 509 -22.12 37.61 33.20
C VAL A 509 -22.71 38.98 32.87
N ASP A 510 -22.64 39.36 31.59
CA ASP A 510 -23.32 40.54 31.11
C ASP A 510 -24.83 40.34 31.30
N ARG A 511 -25.36 40.96 32.36
CA ARG A 511 -26.78 40.87 32.72
C ARG A 511 -27.69 41.34 31.59
N SER A 512 -27.20 42.20 30.69
CA SER A 512 -27.97 42.65 29.52
C SER A 512 -28.17 41.51 28.51
N LEU A 513 -27.19 40.62 28.37
CA LEU A 513 -27.24 39.47 27.46
C LEU A 513 -28.17 38.37 27.99
N LEU A 514 -28.12 38.11 29.30
CA LEU A 514 -29.05 37.19 29.96
C LEU A 514 -30.49 37.70 29.90
N GLN A 515 -30.69 39.00 30.13
CA GLN A 515 -32.02 39.60 30.03
C GLN A 515 -32.55 39.52 28.59
N SER A 516 -31.70 39.79 27.59
CA SER A 516 -32.03 39.62 26.17
C SER A 516 -32.46 38.18 25.83
N TRP A 517 -31.80 37.18 26.41
CA TRP A 517 -32.18 35.77 26.24
C TRP A 517 -33.51 35.43 26.91
N PHE A 518 -33.70 35.92 28.14
CA PHE A 518 -34.96 35.74 28.87
C PHE A 518 -36.14 36.41 28.18
N ASP A 519 -35.95 37.61 27.64
CA ASP A 519 -36.98 38.35 26.92
C ASP A 519 -37.32 37.68 25.58
N LYS A 520 -36.32 37.13 24.88
CA LYS A 520 -36.54 36.29 23.69
C LYS A 520 -37.29 35.01 24.01
N LEU A 521 -36.96 34.34 25.11
CA LEU A 521 -37.68 33.15 25.57
C LEU A 521 -39.12 33.48 25.96
N LYS A 522 -39.35 34.58 26.68
CA LYS A 522 -40.71 35.07 27.00
C LYS A 522 -41.51 35.40 25.74
N TYR A 523 -40.87 35.99 24.73
CA TYR A 523 -41.49 36.29 23.46
C TYR A 523 -41.85 35.02 22.67
N LEU A 524 -40.94 34.04 22.61
CA LEU A 524 -41.15 32.77 21.90
C LEU A 524 -42.18 31.86 22.59
N LEU A 525 -42.30 31.95 23.92
CA LEU A 525 -43.26 31.18 24.71
C LEU A 525 -44.62 31.89 24.85
N GLY A 526 -44.88 32.92 24.05
CA GLY A 526 -46.21 33.50 23.93
C GLY A 526 -46.65 34.39 25.10
N GLY A 527 -45.71 35.06 25.77
CA GLY A 527 -45.93 36.23 26.63
C GLY A 527 -47.19 36.21 27.50
N GLY A 528 -47.12 35.57 28.67
CA GLY A 528 -48.15 35.69 29.70
C GLY A 528 -47.63 35.32 31.09
N ALA A 529 -47.36 36.38 31.88
CA ALA A 529 -47.01 36.44 33.31
C ALA A 529 -45.82 35.59 33.79
#